data_AF-A0A947HJ71-F1
#
_entry.id   AF-A0A947HJ71-F1
#
_cell.length_a   1.000
_cell.length_b   1.000
_cell.length_c   1.000
_cell.angle_alpha   90.00
_cell.angle_beta   90.00
_cell.angle_gamma   90.00
#
_symmetry.space_group_name_H-M   'P 1'
#
loop_
_entity.id
_entity.type
_entity.pdbx_description
1 polymer ?
#
loop_
_entity_poly.entity_id
_entity_poly.type
_entity_poly.pdbx_seq_one_letter_code
_entity_poly.pdbx_strand_id
1 'polypeptide(L)' 'MGLVSHGELEVAYVALSGDVIWATSGADIFTGVLTVTDSEVHVEDFHDNRYVLDLKTGATRSFVRAPRRESI' A
#
# COMPACT_ATOMS: atom_id res chain seq x y z
N MET A 1 -16.98 0.50 7.24
CA MET A 1 -16.61 1.68 6.43
C MET A 1 -15.49 2.40 7.14
N GLY A 2 -14.55 2.96 6.39
CA GLY A 2 -13.32 3.56 6.94
C GLY A 2 -12.57 4.29 5.83
N LEU A 3 -11.44 4.88 6.18
CA LEU A 3 -10.56 5.65 5.30
C LEU A 3 -9.26 4.88 5.07
N VAL A 4 -8.80 4.79 3.82
CA VAL A 4 -7.42 4.40 3.53
C VAL A 4 -6.55 5.65 3.55
N SER A 5 -5.57 5.69 4.45
CA SER A 5 -4.53 6.71 4.53
C SER A 5 -3.25 6.18 3.87
N HIS A 6 -2.64 6.98 2.99
CA HIS A 6 -1.39 6.64 2.33
C HIS A 6 -0.29 7.59 2.80
N GLY A 7 0.48 7.12 3.78
CA GLY A 7 1.68 7.80 4.26
C GLY A 7 2.92 7.37 3.48
N GLU A 8 4.03 8.07 3.72
CA GLU A 8 5.31 7.77 3.06
C GLU A 8 5.86 6.39 3.47
N LEU A 9 5.70 5.98 4.73
CA LEU A 9 6.25 4.71 5.24
C LEU A 9 5.22 3.58 5.29
N GLU A 10 3.95 3.92 5.41
CA GLU A 10 2.88 2.95 5.62
C GLU A 10 1.55 3.40 5.00
N VAL A 11 0.77 2.41 4.59
CA VAL A 11 -0.65 2.56 4.26
C VAL A 11 -1.44 2.04 5.45
N ALA A 12 -2.46 2.79 5.88
CA ALA A 12 -3.31 2.41 7.00
C ALA A 12 -4.79 2.45 6.62
N TYR A 13 -5.56 1.50 7.14
CA TYR A 13 -7.03 1.56 7.11
C TYR A 13 -7.55 1.99 8.48
N VAL A 14 -8.24 3.11 8.50
CA VAL A 14 -8.69 3.78 9.73
C VAL A 14 -10.21 3.74 9.77
N ALA A 15 -10.77 3.29 10.88
CA ALA A 15 -12.21 3.34 11.13
C ALA A 15 -12.68 4.79 11.22
N LEU A 16 -13.97 5.04 10.97
CA LEU A 16 -14.54 6.39 11.13
C LEU A 16 -14.51 6.90 12.58
N SER A 17 -14.30 6.02 13.56
CA SER A 17 -14.02 6.39 14.95
C SER A 17 -12.62 6.97 15.16
N GLY A 18 -11.72 6.81 14.20
CA GLY A 18 -10.30 7.18 14.30
C GLY A 18 -9.39 6.01 14.69
N ASP A 19 -9.93 4.83 15.00
CA ASP A 19 -9.12 3.66 15.33
C ASP A 19 -8.41 3.11 14.09
N VAL A 20 -7.13 2.78 14.21
CA VAL A 20 -6.37 2.09 13.16
C VAL A 20 -6.78 0.62 13.15
N ILE A 21 -7.36 0.16 12.04
CA ILE A 21 -7.74 -1.24 11.84
C ILE A 21 -6.50 -2.06 11.49
N TRP A 22 -5.70 -1.55 10.54
CA TRP A 22 -4.40 -2.10 10.19
C TRP A 22 -3.51 -1.01 9.59
N ALA A 23 -2.20 -1.25 9.65
CA ALA A 23 -1.18 -0.48 8.95
C ALA A 23 -0.15 -1.46 8.37
N THR A 24 0.30 -1.18 7.14
CA THR A 24 1.24 -2.03 6.40
C THR A 24 2.31 -1.18 5.76
N SER A 25 3.57 -1.54 6.01
CA SER A 25 4.75 -0.92 5.41
C SER A 25 5.22 -1.68 4.18
N GLY A 26 5.90 -0.97 3.28
CA GLY A 26 6.59 -1.55 2.13
C GLY A 26 8.02 -1.96 2.45
N ALA A 27 8.75 -2.36 1.42
CA ALA A 27 10.20 -2.50 1.49
C ALA A 27 10.93 -1.14 1.41
N ASP A 28 10.25 -0.11 0.90
CA ASP A 28 10.73 1.27 0.76
C ASP A 28 9.55 2.25 0.90
N ILE A 29 9.81 3.55 0.77
CA ILE A 29 8.80 4.60 0.87
C ILE A 29 7.75 4.46 -0.24
N PHE A 30 6.49 4.60 0.13
CA PHE A 30 5.36 4.66 -0.80
C PHE A 30 5.24 6.06 -1.39
N THR A 31 5.50 6.18 -2.68
CA THR A 31 5.48 7.47 -3.40
C THR A 31 4.72 7.39 -4.73
N GLY A 32 4.31 6.20 -5.15
CA GLY A 32 3.66 5.97 -6.44
C GLY A 32 2.13 6.01 -6.36
N VAL A 33 1.49 5.31 -7.29
CA VAL A 33 0.03 5.29 -7.39
C VAL A 33 -0.59 4.46 -6.25
N LEU A 34 -1.59 5.04 -5.60
CA LEU A 34 -2.52 4.33 -4.72
C LEU A 34 -3.85 4.09 -5.46
N THR A 35 -4.31 2.85 -5.52
CA THR A 35 -5.66 2.51 -5.98
C THR A 35 -6.36 1.61 -4.96
N VAL A 36 -7.64 1.89 -4.68
CA VAL A 36 -8.45 1.10 -3.75
C VAL A 36 -9.64 0.51 -4.50
N THR A 37 -9.86 -0.79 -4.34
CA THR A 37 -11.03 -1.52 -4.85
C THR A 37 -11.86 -2.06 -3.68
N ASP A 38 -12.92 -2.81 -3.97
CA ASP A 38 -13.80 -3.38 -2.92
C ASP A 38 -13.08 -4.37 -1.99
N SER A 39 -11.98 -4.97 -2.43
CA SER A 39 -11.25 -5.99 -1.64
C SER A 39 -9.77 -5.73 -1.48
N GLU A 40 -9.20 -4.76 -2.20
CA GLU A 40 -7.74 -4.62 -2.29
C GLU A 40 -7.28 -3.17 -2.28
N VAL A 41 -6.06 -2.98 -1.80
CA VAL A 41 -5.30 -1.74 -1.90
C VAL A 41 -4.04 -2.00 -2.69
N HIS A 42 -3.86 -1.27 -3.79
CA HIS A 42 -2.71 -1.34 -4.67
C HIS A 42 -1.85 -0.12 -4.38
N VAL A 43 -0.58 -0.34 -4.06
CA VAL A 43 0.37 0.73 -3.73
C VAL A 43 1.73 0.47 -4.39
N GLU A 44 2.40 1.55 -4.78
CA GLU A 44 3.72 1.55 -5.41
C GLU A 44 4.75 2.27 -4.52
N ASP A 45 5.92 1.65 -4.36
CA ASP A 45 7.06 2.28 -3.69
C ASP A 45 7.93 3.11 -4.66
N PHE A 46 8.93 3.81 -4.12
CA PHE A 46 9.87 4.64 -4.88
C PHE A 46 10.62 3.89 -5.99
N HIS A 47 10.76 2.58 -5.84
CA HIS A 47 11.42 1.71 -6.82
C HIS A 47 10.43 1.11 -7.82
N ASP A 48 9.22 1.64 -7.92
CA ASP A 48 8.10 1.12 -8.71
C ASP A 48 7.69 -0.31 -8.32
N ASN A 49 8.10 -0.83 -7.17
CA ASN A 49 7.62 -2.15 -6.74
C ASN A 49 6.14 -2.02 -6.36
N ARG A 50 5.36 -3.00 -6.77
CA ARG A 50 3.90 -3.03 -6.57
C ARG A 50 3.52 -3.99 -5.47
N TYR A 51 2.66 -3.51 -4.58
CA TYR A 51 2.09 -4.29 -3.49
C TYR A 51 0.58 -4.35 -3.67
N VAL A 52 0.00 -5.52 -3.49
CA VAL A 52 -1.45 -5.71 -3.39
C VAL A 52 -1.75 -6.14 -1.97
N LEU A 53 -2.45 -5.29 -1.24
CA LEU A 53 -2.84 -5.52 0.15
C LEU A 53 -4.31 -5.93 0.19
N ASP A 54 -4.64 -6.88 1.05
CA ASP A 54 -6.03 -7.20 1.37
C ASP A 54 -6.66 -6.05 2.17
N LEU A 55 -7.76 -5.48 1.67
CA LEU A 55 -8.37 -4.29 2.31
C LEU A 55 -8.90 -4.59 3.72
N LYS A 56 -9.31 -5.82 4.03
CA LYS A 56 -9.88 -6.17 5.33
C LYS A 56 -8.81 -6.36 6.40
N THR A 57 -7.66 -6.89 6.02
CA THR A 57 -6.64 -7.37 6.96
C THR A 57 -5.32 -6.61 6.88
N GLY A 58 -5.07 -5.86 5.79
CA GLY A 58 -3.80 -5.20 5.51
C GLY A 58 -2.70 -6.15 5.03
N ALA A 59 -2.96 -7.46 4.96
CA ALA A 59 -1.95 -8.43 4.59
C ALA A 59 -1.55 -8.30 3.12
N THR A 60 -0.24 -8.32 2.84
CA THR A 60 0.29 -8.34 1.47
C THR A 60 -0.06 -9.66 0.79
N ARG A 61 -0.94 -9.61 -0.20
CA ARG A 61 -1.34 -10.76 -1.01
C ARG A 61 -0.34 -11.04 -2.13
N SER A 62 0.19 -9.98 -2.74
CA SER A 62 1.22 -10.11 -3.76
C SER A 62 2.17 -8.92 -3.72
N PHE A 63 3.38 -9.19 -4.19
CA PHE A 63 4.45 -8.23 -4.32
C PHE A 63 5.17 -8.50 -5.63
N VAL A 64 5.28 -7.48 -6.47
CA VAL A 64 5.97 -7.55 -7.76
C VAL A 64 7.07 -6.50 -7.75
N ARG A 65 8.32 -6.97 -7.84
CA ARG A 65 9.46 -6.06 -8.02
C ARG A 65 9.41 -5.45 -9.42
N ALA A 66 9.69 -4.17 -9.50
CA ALA A 66 9.92 -3.54 -10.79
C ALA A 66 11.17 -4.15 -11.45
N PRO A 67 11.22 -4.21 -12.79
CA PRO A 67 12.46 -4.50 -13.48
C PRO A 67 13.51 -3.45 -13.11
N ARG A 68 14.78 -3.86 -12.98
CA ARG A 68 15.89 -2.93 -12.78
C ARG A 68 15.87 -1.92 -13.93
N ARG A 69 15.63 -0.64 -13.64
CA ARG A 69 15.89 0.43 -14.59
C ARG A 69 17.42 0.49 -14.77
N GLU A 70 17.91 0.15 -15.96
CA GLU A 70 19.31 0.40 -16.31
C GLU A 70 19.50 1.92 -16.27
N SER A 71 20.40 2.39 -15.41
CA SER A 71 20.78 3.80 -15.38
C SER A 71 21.44 4.14 -16.73
N ILE A 72 20.84 5.08 -17.46
CA ILE A 72 21.43 5.71 -18.66
C ILE A 72 22.63 6.55 -18.22
#